data_AF-A0A7J8N301-F1
#
_entry.id   AF-A0A7J8N301-F1
#
_cell.length_a   1.000
_cell.length_b   1.000
_cell.length_c   1.000
_cell.angle_alpha   90.00
_cell.angle_beta   90.00
_cell.angle_gamma   90.00
#
_symmetry.space_group_name_H-M   'P 1'
#
loop_
_entity.id
_entity.type
_entity.pdbx_description
1 polymer ?
#
loop_
_entity_poly.entity_id
_entity_poly.type
_entity_poly.pdbx_seq_one_letter_code
_entity_poly.pdbx_strand_id
1 'polypeptide(L)' 'MEVLRHFSHEHPLIFNEERSHESEVYCSACGELVLGPRFSCMECGFHLDKNCAEAPDVMNHPFHLKHNLELKASSPYDD' A
#
# COMPACT_ATOMS: atom_id res chain seq x y z
N MET A 1 -8.05 16.30 5.34
CA MET A 1 -7.57 14.98 5.82
C MET A 1 -8.14 13.95 4.87
N GLU A 2 -7.30 13.38 4.02
CA GLU A 2 -7.72 12.37 3.04
C GLU A 2 -7.68 11.00 3.71
N VAL A 3 -8.71 10.19 3.45
CA VAL A 3 -8.91 8.87 4.05
C VAL A 3 -9.08 7.85 2.95
N LEU A 4 -8.30 6.78 3.01
CA LEU A 4 -8.33 5.68 2.06
C LEU A 4 -8.84 4.40 2.74
N ARG A 5 -9.83 3.76 2.12
CA ARG A 5 -10.19 2.37 2.42
C ARG A 5 -9.52 1.49 1.40
N HIS A 6 -8.44 0.82 1.80
CA HIS A 6 -7.63 0.01 0.89
C HIS A 6 -8.02 -1.47 1.02
N PHE A 7 -8.16 -2.20 -0.10
CA PHE A 7 -8.65 -3.58 -0.06
C PHE A 7 -7.73 -4.54 0.73
N SER A 8 -6.46 -4.19 0.89
CA SER A 8 -5.50 -5.00 1.64
C SER A 8 -5.53 -4.81 3.15
N HIS A 9 -6.38 -3.91 3.66
CA HIS A 9 -6.42 -3.59 5.08
C HIS A 9 -7.81 -3.18 5.56
N GLU A 10 -8.20 -3.63 6.76
CA GLU A 10 -9.56 -3.44 7.27
C GLU A 10 -9.84 -2.01 7.78
N HIS A 11 -8.84 -1.37 8.39
CA HIS A 11 -8.98 -0.04 8.97
C HIS A 11 -8.78 1.07 7.92
N PRO A 12 -9.42 2.25 8.10
CA PRO A 12 -9.13 3.41 7.27
C PRO A 12 -7.68 3.88 7.43
N LEU A 13 -7.05 4.22 6.30
CA LEU A 13 -5.73 4.82 6.27
C LEU A 13 -5.85 6.33 6.10
N ILE A 14 -5.04 7.09 6.83
CA ILE A 14 -4.98 8.54 6.75
C ILE A 14 -3.77 8.95 5.92
N PHE A 15 -3.99 9.85 4.96
CA PHE A 15 -2.90 10.43 4.18
C PHE A 15 -2.08 11.40 5.05
N ASN A 16 -0.77 11.23 5.00
CA ASN A 16 0.22 12.08 5.65
C ASN A 16 1.21 12.57 4.60
N GLU A 17 1.27 13.89 4.41
CA GLU A 17 2.10 14.54 3.39
C GLU A 17 3.55 14.74 3.88
N GLU A 18 3.75 14.82 5.20
CA GLU A 18 5.06 15.07 5.80
C GLU A 18 5.84 13.77 6.06
N ARG A 19 7.17 13.86 5.91
CA ARG A 19 8.09 12.91 6.54
C ARG A 19 7.95 13.08 8.05
N SER A 20 7.30 12.14 8.73
CA SER A 20 7.46 12.06 10.18
C SER A 20 8.94 11.78 10.45
N HIS A 21 9.68 12.76 10.96
CA HIS A 21 11.08 12.63 11.38
C HIS A 21 11.27 11.67 12.58
N GLU A 22 10.20 11.02 13.02
CA GLU A 22 10.11 10.40 14.33
C GLU A 22 10.34 8.88 14.31
N SER A 23 10.35 8.20 13.16
CA SER A 23 10.73 6.77 13.03
C SER A 23 10.88 6.35 11.56
N GLU A 24 11.77 5.39 11.31
CA GLU A 24 11.81 4.64 10.04
C GLU A 24 10.52 3.83 9.90
N VAL A 25 9.77 4.09 8.82
CA VAL A 25 8.50 3.41 8.55
C VAL A 25 8.63 2.68 7.22
N TYR A 26 8.27 1.41 7.21
CA TYR A 26 8.32 0.55 6.04
C TYR A 26 6.91 0.33 5.48
N CYS A 27 6.81 0.25 4.16
CA CYS A 27 5.56 -0.03 3.48
C CYS A 27 5.18 -1.50 3.70
N SER A 28 3.98 -1.75 4.20
CA SER A 28 3.45 -3.09 4.45
C SER A 28 3.19 -3.90 3.18
N ALA A 29 3.15 -3.24 2.01
CA ALA A 29 2.95 -3.92 0.72
C ALA A 29 4.26 -4.30 0.03
N CYS A 30 5.21 -3.36 -0.11
CA CYS A 30 6.46 -3.60 -0.84
C CYS A 30 7.66 -3.88 0.07
N GLY A 31 7.54 -3.64 1.37
CA GLY A 31 8.63 -3.80 2.35
C GLY A 31 9.69 -2.69 2.33
N GLU A 32 9.58 -1.72 1.42
CA GLU A 32 10.56 -0.63 1.26
C GLU A 32 10.36 0.49 2.29
N LEU A 33 11.45 1.21 2.57
CA LEU A 33 11.42 2.39 3.44
C LEU A 33 10.60 3.52 2.81
N VAL A 34 9.65 4.06 3.58
CA VAL A 34 8.75 5.12 3.13
C VAL A 34 9.42 6.49 3.31
N LEU A 35 9.90 7.07 2.19
CA LEU A 35 10.64 8.34 2.17
C LEU A 35 9.81 9.58 1.84
N GLY A 36 8.49 9.45 1.72
CA GLY A 36 7.61 10.52 1.24
C GLY A 36 6.18 10.38 1.76
N PRO A 37 5.20 10.95 1.04
CA PRO A 37 3.80 10.88 1.43
C PRO A 37 3.33 9.44 1.56
N ARG A 38 2.50 9.20 2.57
CA ARG A 38 2.08 7.84 2.93
C ARG A 38 0.66 7.81 3.47
N PHE A 39 0.05 6.64 3.36
CA PHE A 39 -1.19 6.29 4.03
C PHE A 39 -0.86 5.48 5.27
N SER A 40 -1.35 5.88 6.43
CA SER A 40 -1.06 5.21 7.70
C SER A 40 -2.35 4.88 8.44
N CYS A 41 -2.44 3.66 8.95
CA CYS A 41 -3.48 3.29 9.89
C CYS A 41 -3.13 3.90 11.26
N MET A 42 -4.13 4.46 11.95
CA MET A 42 -3.97 4.99 13.31
C MET A 42 -4.26 3.92 14.38
N GLU A 43 -4.81 2.78 13.98
CA GLU A 43 -5.22 1.68 14.86
C GLU A 43 -4.18 0.56 14.91
N CYS A 44 -3.43 0.36 13.83
CA CYS A 44 -2.34 -0.61 13.75
C CYS A 44 -1.18 -0.03 12.94
N GLY A 45 0.03 -0.55 13.12
CA GLY A 45 1.25 -0.08 12.43
C GLY A 45 1.31 -0.43 10.94
N PHE A 46 0.17 -0.39 10.24
CA PHE A 46 0.05 -0.63 8.81
C PHE A 46 0.27 0.67 8.04
N HIS A 47 1.20 0.64 7.09
CA HIS A 47 1.59 1.82 6.32
C HIS A 47 1.73 1.46 4.83
N LEU A 48 1.25 2.33 3.95
CA LEU A 48 1.49 2.23 2.51
C LEU A 48 2.16 3.51 2.04
N ASP A 49 3.23 3.39 1.26
CA ASP A 49 3.65 4.51 0.44
C ASP A 49 2.55 4.85 -0.58
N LYS A 50 2.58 6.10 -1.08
CA LYS A 50 1.56 6.57 -2.02
C LYS A 50 1.42 5.68 -3.27
N ASN A 51 2.52 5.16 -3.80
CA ASN A 51 2.48 4.35 -5.02
C ASN A 51 1.80 3.00 -4.78
N CYS A 52 2.05 2.36 -3.63
CA CYS A 52 1.39 1.12 -3.25
C CYS A 52 -0.09 1.32 -2.94
N ALA A 53 -0.45 2.46 -2.34
CA ALA A 53 -1.84 2.80 -2.03
C ALA A 53 -2.68 3.12 -3.28
N GLU A 54 -2.06 3.66 -4.33
CA GLU A 54 -2.69 4.02 -5.61
C GLU A 54 -2.51 2.94 -6.70
N ALA A 55 -1.84 1.84 -6.37
CA ALA A 55 -1.58 0.76 -7.31
C ALA A 55 -2.92 0.16 -7.80
N PRO A 56 -3.06 -0.14 -9.11
CA PRO A 56 -4.27 -0.74 -9.62
C PRO A 56 -4.40 -2.19 -9.12
N ASP A 57 -5.61 -2.57 -8.72
CA ASP A 57 -5.92 -3.95 -8.32
C ASP A 57 -5.66 -4.97 -9.44
N VAL A 58 -5.77 -4.52 -10.70
CA VAL A 58 -5.55 -5.34 -11.90
C VAL A 58 -4.69 -4.59 -12.89
N MET A 59 -3.58 -5.19 -13.29
CA MET A 59 -2.69 -4.65 -14.33
C MET A 59 -2.74 -5.53 -15.58
N ASN A 60 -2.95 -4.88 -16.73
CA ASN A 60 -2.89 -5.49 -18.05
C ASN A 60 -1.56 -5.13 -18.71
N HIS A 61 -0.75 -6.14 -19.04
CA HIS A 61 0.50 -5.90 -19.76
C HIS A 61 0.30 -6.03 -21.27
N PRO A 62 0.81 -5.12 -22.12
CA PRO A 62 0.61 -5.16 -23.57
C PRO A 62 1.06 -6.47 -24.24
N PHE A 63 2.07 -7.13 -23.67
CA PHE A 63 2.57 -8.42 -24.16
C PHE A 63 1.82 -9.64 -23.57
N HIS A 64 0.94 -9.43 -22.60
CA HIS A 64 0.14 -10.47 -21.93
C HIS A 64 -1.33 -10.07 -21.80
N LEU A 65 -1.96 -9.69 -22.91
CA LEU A 65 -3.37 -9.22 -22.95
C LEU A 65 -4.42 -10.19 -22.39
N LYS A 66 -4.05 -11.47 -22.20
CA LYS A 66 -4.94 -12.51 -21.64
C LYS A 66 -4.57 -12.93 -20.22
N HIS A 67 -3.45 -12.44 -19.69
CA HIS A 67 -2.95 -12.81 -18.37
C HIS A 67 -2.80 -11.54 -17.54
N ASN A 68 -3.86 -11.21 -16.80
CA ASN A 68 -3.87 -10.06 -15.92
C ASN A 68 -3.07 -10.37 -14.66
N LEU A 69 -2.34 -9.37 -14.18
CA LEU A 69 -1.71 -9.41 -12.87
C LEU A 69 -2.70 -8.82 -11.86
N GLU A 70 -3.11 -9.62 -10.89
CA GLU A 70 -4.00 -9.21 -9.81
C GLU A 70 -3.21 -8.95 -8.54
N LEU A 71 -3.41 -7.80 -7.93
CA LEU A 71 -2.85 -7.47 -6.63
C LEU A 71 -3.68 -8.16 -5.55
N LYS A 72 -3.00 -8.87 -4.64
CA LYS A 72 -3.62 -9.57 -3.52
C LYS A 72 -3.21 -8.92 -2.19
N ALA A 73 -4.12 -8.98 -1.23
CA ALA A 73 -3.93 -8.39 0.10
C ALA A 73 -2.83 -9.11 0.91
N SER A 74 -2.62 -10.39 0.62
CA SER A 74 -1.67 -11.26 1.29
C SER A 74 -1.00 -12.18 0.27
N SER A 75 0.12 -12.76 0.67
CA SER A 75 0.77 -13.83 -0.10
C SER A 75 -0.23 -14.99 -0.29
N PRO A 76 -0.37 -15.53 -1.51
CA PRO A 76 -1.13 -16.76 -1.74
C PRO A 76 -0.39 -18.02 -1.27
N TYR A 77 0.87 -17.87 -0.85
CA TYR A 77 1.67 -18.92 -0.23
C TYR A 77 1.69 -18.66 1.27
N ASP A 78 1.10 -19.57 2.03
CA ASP A 78 1.27 -19.65 3.48
C ASP A 78 2.68 -20.16 3.79
N ASP A 79 3.35 -19.54 4.76
CA ASP A 79 4.58 -20.05 5.41
C ASP A 79 4.21 -20.77 6.72
#